data_AF-A0A2D1UUA5-F1
#
_entry.id   AF-A0A2D1UUA5-F1
#
_cell.length_a   1.000
_cell.length_b   1.000
_cell.length_c   1.000
_cell.angle_alpha   90.00
_cell.angle_beta   90.00
_cell.angle_gamma   90.00
#
_symmetry.space_group_name_H-M   'P 1'
#
loop_
_entity.id
_entity.type
_entity.pdbx_description
1 polymer ?
#
loop_
_entity_poly.entity_id
_entity_poly.type
_entity_poly.pdbx_seq_one_letter_code
_entity_poly.pdbx_strand_id
1 'polypeptide(L)'
;FIFRAADAQLPGTWELLAENGGIASMHTAVTHYGTVVLLDRTDIGESKISLPPGNCRDDPNDQALQHDCSAHSVLLNPATNGIRPLKILTDTWCSSGQFLPDGTLLQTGGAMDGNKKIRKFAPCPPDE
;
A
#
# COMPACT_ATOMS: atom_id res chain seq x y z
N PHE A 1 49.85 -8.24 14.28
CA PHE A 1 48.63 -8.58 13.53
C PHE A 1 47.91 -7.29 13.19
N ILE A 2 47.90 -6.90 11.92
CA ILE A 2 47.17 -5.72 11.44
C ILE A 2 45.81 -6.23 10.96
N PHE A 3 44.73 -5.85 11.65
CA PHE A 3 43.39 -6.03 11.11
C PHE A 3 43.14 -4.90 10.11
N ARG A 4 43.09 -5.23 8.82
CA ARG A 4 42.49 -4.34 7.82
C ARG A 4 40.98 -4.52 7.90
N ALA A 5 40.27 -3.45 8.25
CA ALA A 5 38.84 -3.39 7.99
C ALA A 5 38.64 -3.49 6.46
N ALA A 6 37.85 -4.45 6.01
CA ALA A 6 37.39 -4.48 4.64
C ALA A 6 36.42 -3.31 4.47
N ASP A 7 36.80 -2.31 3.67
CA ASP A 7 35.90 -1.26 3.22
C ASP A 7 34.99 -1.85 2.14
N ALA A 8 34.02 -2.65 2.59
CA ALA A 8 33.06 -3.30 1.72
C ALA A 8 31.93 -2.32 1.42
N GLN A 9 32.12 -1.47 0.41
CA GLN A 9 31.00 -0.79 -0.24
C GLN A 9 30.09 -1.88 -0.81
N LEU A 10 28.98 -2.16 -0.12
CA LEU A 10 27.99 -3.11 -0.62
C LEU A 10 27.52 -2.64 -2.01
N PRO A 11 27.50 -3.51 -3.03
CA PRO A 11 27.06 -3.12 -4.35
C PRO A 11 25.57 -2.79 -4.31
N GLY A 12 25.23 -1.51 -4.48
CA GLY A 12 23.86 -1.03 -4.49
C GLY A 12 23.81 0.49 -4.42
N THR A 13 22.87 1.10 -5.12
CA THR A 13 22.57 2.53 -5.04
C THR A 13 21.11 2.71 -4.69
N TRP A 14 20.82 3.76 -3.94
CA TRP A 14 19.43 4.18 -3.70
C TRP A 14 19.05 5.22 -4.74
N GLU A 15 17.85 5.08 -5.28
CA GLU A 15 17.22 6.07 -6.13
C GLU A 15 15.86 6.43 -5.53
N LEU A 16 15.54 7.72 -5.54
CA LEU A 16 14.23 8.20 -5.17
C LEU A 16 13.29 8.05 -6.38
N LEU A 17 12.33 7.14 -6.31
CA LEU A 17 11.32 6.96 -7.36
C LEU A 17 10.20 7.99 -7.24
N ALA A 18 9.69 8.21 -6.03
CA ALA A 18 8.63 9.19 -5.75
C ALA A 18 8.89 9.91 -4.43
N GLU A 19 8.85 11.24 -4.46
CA GLU A 19 9.11 12.08 -3.27
C GLU A 19 8.05 11.89 -2.18
N ASN A 20 6.78 11.70 -2.58
CA ASN A 20 5.69 11.50 -1.64
C ASN A 20 4.61 10.57 -2.23
N GLY A 21 4.42 9.41 -1.61
CA GLY A 21 3.38 8.44 -1.96
C GLY A 21 1.96 8.81 -1.52
N GLY A 22 1.82 9.83 -0.66
CA GLY A 22 0.56 10.24 -0.06
C GLY A 22 0.15 9.47 1.19
N ILE A 23 0.82 8.35 1.48
CA ILE A 23 0.53 7.42 2.59
C ILE A 23 1.82 6.96 3.29
N ALA A 24 1.69 6.31 4.44
CA ALA A 24 2.81 5.69 5.17
C ALA A 24 2.74 4.16 5.05
N SER A 25 3.23 3.61 3.93
CA SER A 25 3.09 2.18 3.62
C SER A 25 3.52 1.26 4.77
N MET A 26 2.54 0.55 5.33
CA MET A 26 2.72 -0.47 6.38
C MET A 26 3.05 -1.83 5.77
N HIS A 27 2.38 -2.20 4.67
CA HIS A 27 2.64 -3.43 3.93
C HIS A 27 2.88 -3.12 2.46
N THR A 28 3.83 -3.83 1.85
CA THR A 28 4.19 -3.66 0.44
C THR A 28 4.22 -5.00 -0.26
N ALA A 29 3.57 -5.10 -1.42
CA ALA A 29 3.53 -6.31 -2.24
C ALA A 29 3.78 -5.98 -3.72
N VAL A 30 4.72 -6.70 -4.35
CA VAL A 30 5.02 -6.55 -5.78
C VAL A 30 4.16 -7.54 -6.57
N THR A 31 3.39 -7.03 -7.52
CA THR A 31 2.53 -7.85 -8.38
C THR A 31 3.35 -8.53 -9.49
N HIS A 32 2.77 -9.52 -10.17
CA HIS A 32 3.42 -10.16 -11.32
C HIS A 32 3.55 -9.23 -12.54
N TYR A 33 2.92 -8.04 -12.52
CA TYR A 33 3.10 -6.99 -13.51
C TYR A 33 4.20 -5.97 -13.13
N GLY A 34 4.89 -6.16 -12.01
CA GLY A 34 5.92 -5.25 -11.53
C GLY A 34 5.40 -3.95 -10.90
N THR A 35 4.08 -3.76 -10.82
CA THR A 35 3.47 -2.71 -9.99
C THR A 35 3.55 -3.08 -8.52
N VAL A 36 3.53 -2.09 -7.64
CA VAL A 36 3.74 -2.26 -6.20
C VAL A 36 2.51 -1.76 -5.46
N VAL A 37 1.83 -2.66 -4.76
CA VAL A 37 0.73 -2.32 -3.85
C VAL A 37 1.34 -1.85 -2.53
N LEU A 38 1.09 -0.60 -2.17
CA LEU A 38 1.47 0.02 -0.90
C LEU A 38 0.20 0.16 -0.05
N LEU A 39 0.12 -0.59 1.04
CA LEU A 39 -1.05 -0.66 1.92
C LEU A 39 -0.77 0.06 3.25
N ASP A 40 -1.71 0.90 3.66
CA ASP A 40 -1.71 1.60 4.95
C ASP A 40 -3.06 1.40 5.68
N ARG A 41 -3.11 1.86 6.92
CA ARG A 41 -4.26 1.82 7.84
C ARG A 41 -5.20 3.02 7.63
N THR A 42 -6.44 2.92 8.10
CA THR A 42 -7.45 4.00 7.94
C THR A 42 -7.72 4.82 9.21
N ASP A 43 -7.26 4.35 10.36
CA ASP A 43 -7.67 4.83 11.69
C ASP A 43 -6.73 5.90 12.28
N ILE A 44 -5.95 6.59 11.46
CA ILE A 44 -5.00 7.63 11.89
C ILE A 44 -5.27 9.02 11.32
N GLY A 45 -6.44 9.23 10.71
CA GLY A 45 -6.83 10.49 10.07
C GLY A 45 -6.52 10.52 8.58
N GLU A 46 -6.64 11.70 7.96
CA GLU A 46 -6.57 11.85 6.50
C GLU A 46 -5.16 11.60 5.94
N SER A 47 -5.09 10.85 4.84
CA SER A 47 -3.86 10.69 4.05
C SER A 47 -3.66 11.87 3.09
N LYS A 48 -2.44 12.06 2.60
CA LYS A 48 -2.06 13.17 1.69
C LYS A 48 -2.33 12.88 0.21
N ILE A 49 -3.25 11.97 -0.08
CA ILE A 49 -3.68 11.62 -1.43
C ILE A 49 -5.19 11.41 -1.44
N SER A 50 -5.87 11.99 -2.44
CA SER A 50 -7.33 11.93 -2.53
C SER A 50 -7.79 10.76 -3.40
N LEU A 51 -8.93 10.19 -3.04
CA LEU A 51 -9.68 9.33 -3.93
C LEU A 51 -10.29 10.16 -5.08
N PRO A 52 -10.64 9.52 -6.21
CA PRO A 52 -11.37 10.18 -7.28
C PRO A 52 -12.67 10.84 -6.77
N PRO A 53 -13.12 11.97 -7.37
CA PRO A 53 -14.35 12.65 -6.98
C PRO A 53 -15.55 11.70 -6.92
N GLY A 54 -16.35 11.79 -5.86
CA GLY A 54 -17.53 10.94 -5.66
C GLY A 54 -17.21 9.51 -5.21
N ASN A 55 -15.95 9.16 -4.99
CA ASN A 55 -15.54 7.82 -4.54
C ASN A 55 -15.12 7.77 -3.07
N CYS A 56 -15.58 8.71 -2.25
CA CYS A 56 -15.30 8.73 -0.81
C CYS A 56 -15.80 7.43 -0.14
N ARG A 57 -15.17 7.09 0.98
CA ARG A 57 -15.50 5.95 1.83
C ARG A 57 -16.38 6.45 2.97
N ASP A 58 -17.53 5.81 3.13
CA ASP A 58 -18.41 5.97 4.28
C ASP A 58 -18.31 4.72 5.14
N ASP A 59 -17.77 4.84 6.34
CA ASP A 59 -17.72 3.76 7.32
C ASP A 59 -18.04 4.30 8.72
N PRO A 60 -19.26 4.06 9.24
CA PRO A 60 -19.64 4.53 10.56
C PRO A 60 -18.82 3.89 11.70
N ASN A 61 -18.07 2.82 11.42
CA ASN A 61 -17.25 2.11 12.40
C ASN A 61 -15.78 2.55 12.40
N ASP A 62 -15.38 3.40 11.46
CA ASP A 62 -14.03 3.95 11.45
C ASP A 62 -13.84 4.90 12.64
N GLN A 63 -12.70 4.76 13.33
CA GLN A 63 -12.43 5.53 14.54
C GLN A 63 -11.89 6.93 14.29
N ALA A 64 -11.34 7.19 13.11
CA ALA A 64 -10.76 8.48 12.76
C ALA A 64 -11.69 9.29 11.85
N LEU A 65 -12.17 8.68 10.77
CA LEU A 65 -12.94 9.36 9.72
C LEU A 65 -14.12 8.49 9.25
N GLN A 66 -15.32 8.84 9.69
CA GLN A 66 -16.53 8.14 9.26
C GLN A 66 -16.93 8.44 7.81
N HIS A 67 -16.58 9.63 7.32
CA HIS A 67 -16.69 10.03 5.92
C HIS A 67 -15.30 10.49 5.46
N ASP A 68 -14.75 9.82 4.47
CA ASP A 68 -13.34 9.95 4.12
C ASP A 68 -13.13 9.95 2.61
N CYS A 69 -12.59 11.05 2.08
CA CYS A 69 -12.28 11.20 0.67
C CYS A 69 -10.78 11.03 0.36
N SER A 70 -9.96 10.68 1.35
CA SER A 70 -8.55 10.35 1.17
C SER A 70 -8.34 8.86 0.88
N ALA A 71 -7.24 8.52 0.19
CA ALA A 71 -6.84 7.15 -0.05
C ALA A 71 -5.73 6.76 0.93
N HIS A 72 -5.93 5.65 1.64
CA HIS A 72 -4.99 5.09 2.61
C HIS A 72 -4.20 3.91 2.04
N SER A 73 -4.14 3.79 0.73
CA SER A 73 -3.35 2.79 0.02
C SER A 73 -3.15 3.28 -1.40
N VAL A 74 -2.06 2.88 -2.03
CA VAL A 74 -1.76 3.27 -3.40
C VAL A 74 -1.14 2.13 -4.18
N LEU A 75 -1.25 2.20 -5.50
CA LEU A 75 -0.47 1.39 -6.43
C LEU A 75 0.64 2.27 -7.03
N LEU A 76 1.88 1.87 -6.85
CA LEU A 76 3.04 2.50 -7.49
C LEU A 76 3.39 1.73 -8.77
N ASN A 77 3.60 2.43 -9.87
CA ASN A 77 4.23 1.91 -11.08
C ASN A 77 5.70 2.37 -11.11
N PRO A 78 6.68 1.48 -10.83
CA PRO A 78 8.10 1.84 -10.84
C PRO A 78 8.63 2.25 -12.22
N ALA A 79 7.97 1.86 -13.32
CA ALA A 79 8.42 2.22 -14.67
C ALA A 79 8.15 3.69 -15.02
N THR A 80 7.13 4.29 -14.40
CA THR A 80 6.71 5.68 -14.66
C THR A 80 6.77 6.57 -13.43
N ASN A 81 7.12 6.00 -12.27
CA ASN A 81 6.96 6.60 -10.94
C ASN A 81 5.53 7.05 -10.62
N GLY A 82 4.55 6.53 -11.36
CA GLY A 82 3.14 6.90 -11.22
C GLY A 82 2.53 6.30 -9.96
N ILE A 83 1.77 7.11 -9.22
CA ILE A 83 1.04 6.70 -8.02
C ILE A 83 -0.46 6.77 -8.32
N ARG A 84 -1.16 5.66 -8.08
CA ARG A 84 -2.61 5.54 -8.25
C ARG A 84 -3.28 5.30 -6.89
N PRO A 85 -4.24 6.13 -6.46
CA PRO A 85 -5.01 5.89 -5.24
C PRO A 85 -5.72 4.53 -5.25
N LEU A 86 -5.73 3.83 -4.12
CA LEU A 86 -6.52 2.63 -3.88
C LEU A 86 -7.51 2.86 -2.73
N LYS A 87 -8.77 2.51 -2.98
CA LYS A 87 -9.81 2.56 -1.96
C LYS A 87 -9.79 1.27 -1.14
N ILE A 88 -9.45 1.38 0.13
CA ILE A 88 -9.67 0.33 1.12
C ILE A 88 -10.93 0.66 1.91
N LEU A 89 -11.72 -0.36 2.26
CA LEU A 89 -13.04 -0.14 2.88
C LEU A 89 -13.01 -0.19 4.40
N THR A 90 -12.06 -0.94 4.96
CA THR A 90 -11.97 -1.23 6.40
C THR A 90 -10.51 -1.28 6.80
N ASP A 91 -10.19 -1.08 8.08
CA ASP A 91 -8.80 -0.92 8.55
C ASP A 91 -7.92 -2.16 8.27
N THR A 92 -6.76 -1.96 7.63
CA THR A 92 -5.81 -3.02 7.29
C THR A 92 -4.69 -3.19 8.31
N TRP A 93 -4.66 -2.42 9.41
CA TRP A 93 -3.60 -2.48 10.41
C TRP A 93 -3.35 -3.90 10.96
N CYS A 94 -2.07 -4.27 11.11
CA CYS A 94 -1.64 -5.60 11.58
C CYS A 94 -2.24 -6.79 10.79
N SER A 95 -2.52 -6.59 9.52
CA SER A 95 -3.10 -7.64 8.69
C SER A 95 -2.04 -8.53 8.03
N SER A 96 -2.51 -9.50 7.25
CA SER A 96 -1.65 -10.41 6.48
C SER A 96 -2.06 -10.43 5.02
N GLY A 97 -1.14 -10.82 4.13
CA GLY A 97 -1.44 -10.98 2.71
C GLY A 97 -0.58 -12.01 2.00
N GLN A 98 -1.13 -12.60 0.95
CA GLN A 98 -0.46 -13.55 0.06
C GLN A 98 -1.03 -13.46 -1.36
N PHE A 99 -0.18 -13.68 -2.37
CA PHE A 99 -0.64 -13.87 -3.73
C PHE A 99 -1.19 -15.28 -3.94
N LEU A 100 -2.38 -15.36 -4.52
CA LEU A 100 -2.97 -16.60 -5.01
C LEU A 100 -2.30 -17.04 -6.32
N PRO A 101 -2.47 -18.30 -6.77
CA PRO A 101 -1.87 -18.80 -8.02
C PRO A 101 -2.27 -18.03 -9.28
N ASP A 102 -3.40 -17.31 -9.25
CA ASP A 102 -3.87 -16.46 -10.35
C ASP A 102 -3.30 -15.03 -10.33
N GLY A 103 -2.41 -14.72 -9.38
CA GLY A 103 -1.82 -13.39 -9.21
C GLY A 103 -2.66 -12.41 -8.38
N THR A 104 -3.84 -12.81 -7.90
CA THR A 104 -4.65 -11.99 -6.99
C THR A 104 -3.97 -11.85 -5.63
N LEU A 105 -3.79 -10.62 -5.16
CA LEU A 105 -3.40 -10.36 -3.77
C LEU A 105 -4.60 -10.61 -2.85
N LEU A 106 -4.50 -11.63 -2.02
CA LEU A 106 -5.44 -11.92 -0.94
C LEU A 106 -4.91 -11.33 0.36
N GLN A 107 -5.69 -10.47 0.99
CA GLN A 107 -5.38 -9.86 2.27
C GLN A 107 -6.44 -10.31 3.31
N THR A 108 -6.01 -10.62 4.53
CA THR A 108 -6.90 -11.09 5.60
C THR A 108 -6.63 -10.40 6.94
N GLY A 109 -7.71 -10.20 7.70
CA GLY A 109 -7.65 -9.54 9.00
C GLY A 109 -7.47 -8.02 8.88
N GLY A 110 -6.97 -7.42 9.94
CA GLY A 110 -6.99 -5.98 10.17
C GLY A 110 -7.27 -5.69 11.64
N ALA A 111 -7.26 -4.42 12.03
CA ALA A 111 -7.74 -4.00 13.33
C ALA A 111 -9.22 -3.63 13.26
N MET A 112 -9.91 -3.67 14.40
CA MET A 112 -11.25 -3.09 14.56
C MET A 112 -12.29 -3.60 13.55
N ASP A 113 -12.89 -2.71 12.75
CA ASP A 113 -13.82 -2.99 11.66
C ASP A 113 -13.20 -3.87 10.56
N GLY A 114 -11.86 -3.93 10.50
CA GLY A 114 -11.05 -4.77 9.64
C GLY A 114 -10.79 -6.20 10.12
N ASN A 115 -11.09 -6.55 11.38
CA ASN A 115 -10.62 -7.79 12.00
C ASN A 115 -11.06 -9.11 11.34
N LYS A 116 -12.26 -9.13 10.75
CA LYS A 116 -12.89 -10.31 10.12
C LYS A 116 -13.18 -10.01 8.66
N LYS A 117 -12.16 -9.56 7.94
CA LYS A 117 -12.26 -9.19 6.54
C LYS A 117 -11.33 -10.03 5.67
N ILE A 118 -11.81 -10.26 4.45
CA ILE A 118 -11.03 -10.81 3.35
C ILE A 118 -11.13 -9.77 2.24
N ARG A 119 -9.99 -9.26 1.79
CA ARG A 119 -9.89 -8.29 0.69
C ARG A 119 -9.11 -8.94 -0.44
N LYS A 120 -9.60 -8.79 -1.67
CA LYS A 120 -8.93 -9.30 -2.87
C LYS A 120 -8.60 -8.13 -3.77
N PHE A 121 -7.38 -8.10 -4.28
CA PHE A 121 -6.93 -7.17 -5.29
C PHE A 121 -6.38 -7.96 -6.48
N ALA A 122 -7.12 -7.97 -7.58
CA ALA A 122 -6.64 -8.53 -8.84
C ALA A 122 -5.84 -7.44 -9.57
N PRO A 123 -4.51 -7.58 -9.69
CA PRO A 123 -3.71 -6.58 -10.38
C PRO A 123 -3.97 -6.64 -11.89
N CYS A 124 -3.78 -5.51 -12.56
CA CYS A 124 -3.84 -5.37 -14.02
C CYS A 124 -2.48 -4.87 -14.56
N PRO A 125 -2.20 -5.08 -15.86
CA PRO A 125 -1.08 -4.43 -16.53
C PRO A 125 -1.15 -2.90 -16.37
N PRO A 126 -0.01 -2.19 -16.35
CA PRO A 126 0.00 -0.73 -16.18
C PRO A 126 -0.70 0.06 -17.29
N ASP A 127 -0.88 -0.55 -18.47
CA ASP A 127 -1.40 0.09 -19.68
C ASP A 127 -2.85 -0.34 -20.04
N GLU A 128 -3.53 -1.06 -19.14
CA GLU A 128 -4.96 -1.44 -19.26
C GLU A 128 -5.88 -0.56 -18.39
#